data_AF-A0A7S0PSF0-F1
#
_entry.id   AF-A0A7S0PSF0-F1
#
_cell.length_a   1.000
_cell.length_b   1.000
_cell.length_c   1.000
_cell.angle_alpha   90.00
_cell.angle_beta   90.00
_cell.angle_gamma   90.00
#
_symmetry.space_group_name_H-M   'P 1'
#
loop_
_entity.id
_entity.type
_entity.pdbx_description
1 polymer ?
#
loop_
_entity_poly.entity_id
_entity_poly.type
_entity_poly.pdbx_seq_one_letter_code
_entity_poly.pdbx_strand_id
1 'polypeptide(L)'
;MIKLFSAKDKQEKEAKAKAASGAQGPKQSPGEMRLAKDISELTLGPTVQIEFPDGKDNLLHFLVTIKPDEGYYKGGKFVFTFNVPGVYPHEPPKVKCTQKVYHPNLDYDGNVCLNILREDWKPVLSISSCIYGLVHLFMDPNPDDPLNKDAARDLTENQRQFELNVKRSMQGGYVGGQPFSCVTR
;
A
#
# COMPACT_ATOMS: atom_id res chain seq x y z
N MET A 1 48.99 -5.74 -32.12
CA MET A 1 47.74 -5.19 -32.69
C MET A 1 46.59 -6.03 -32.16
N ILE A 2 45.72 -5.42 -31.35
CA ILE A 2 44.85 -6.07 -30.35
C ILE A 2 43.64 -6.72 -31.05
N LYS A 3 43.30 -7.96 -30.66
CA LYS A 3 42.15 -8.77 -31.13
C LYS A 3 40.81 -8.20 -30.63
N LEU A 4 40.50 -6.94 -30.92
CA LEU A 4 39.29 -6.27 -30.43
C LEU A 4 38.06 -6.52 -31.33
N PHE A 5 38.26 -6.90 -32.60
CA PHE A 5 37.17 -7.12 -33.55
C PHE A 5 36.50 -8.49 -33.41
N SER A 6 37.25 -9.54 -33.07
CA SER A 6 36.71 -10.91 -32.97
C SER A 6 35.75 -11.11 -31.78
N ALA A 7 35.93 -10.37 -30.69
CA ALA A 7 35.04 -10.45 -29.53
C ALA A 7 33.67 -9.78 -29.80
N LYS A 8 33.67 -8.71 -30.60
CA LYS A 8 32.47 -7.95 -30.96
C LYS A 8 31.59 -8.75 -31.92
N ASP A 9 32.20 -9.42 -32.89
CA ASP A 9 31.50 -10.30 -33.83
C ASP A 9 30.91 -11.55 -33.16
N LYS A 10 31.59 -12.04 -32.10
CA LYS A 10 31.11 -13.17 -31.30
C LYS A 10 29.93 -12.75 -30.40
N GLN A 11 30.00 -11.58 -29.79
CA GLN A 11 28.88 -10.99 -29.03
C GLN A 11 27.66 -10.67 -29.90
N GLU A 12 27.85 -10.17 -31.12
CA GLU A 12 26.73 -9.93 -32.05
C GLU A 12 26.09 -11.22 -32.53
N LYS A 13 26.88 -12.28 -32.78
CA LYS A 13 26.34 -13.60 -33.14
C LYS A 13 25.63 -14.28 -31.97
N GLU A 14 26.14 -14.16 -30.74
CA GLU A 14 25.49 -14.66 -29.53
C GLU A 14 24.21 -13.86 -29.19
N ALA A 15 24.19 -12.55 -29.43
CA ALA A 15 22.99 -11.71 -29.29
C ALA A 15 21.92 -12.05 -30.33
N LYS A 16 22.32 -12.29 -31.58
CA LYS A 16 21.40 -12.73 -32.65
C LYS A 16 20.88 -14.16 -32.43
N ALA A 17 21.70 -15.06 -31.88
CA ALA A 17 21.28 -16.40 -31.51
C ALA A 17 20.28 -16.40 -30.32
N LYS A 18 20.48 -15.52 -29.32
CA LYS A 18 19.53 -15.30 -28.22
C LYS A 18 18.24 -14.58 -28.63
N ALA A 19 18.25 -13.86 -29.75
CA ALA A 19 17.05 -13.26 -30.35
C ALA A 19 16.25 -14.30 -31.17
N ALA A 20 16.93 -15.30 -31.75
CA ALA A 20 16.30 -16.37 -32.52
C ALA A 20 15.66 -17.48 -31.66
N SER A 21 16.02 -17.61 -30.37
CA SER A 21 15.49 -18.65 -29.48
C SER A 21 14.19 -18.30 -28.75
N GLY A 22 13.52 -17.20 -29.09
CA GLY A 22 12.08 -16.98 -28.89
C GLY A 22 11.50 -17.02 -27.46
N ALA A 23 12.27 -17.28 -26.42
CA ALA A 23 11.82 -17.28 -25.03
C ALA A 23 12.70 -16.35 -24.18
N GLN A 24 12.67 -15.06 -24.51
CA GLN A 24 12.99 -14.04 -23.51
C GLN A 24 11.71 -13.82 -22.73
N GLY A 25 11.63 -14.37 -21.51
CA GLY A 25 10.63 -13.93 -20.54
C GLY A 25 10.67 -12.40 -20.44
N PRO A 26 9.53 -11.75 -20.13
CA PRO A 26 9.44 -10.30 -20.16
C PRO A 26 10.57 -9.67 -19.34
N LYS A 27 11.37 -8.79 -19.97
CA LYS A 27 12.43 -8.04 -19.30
C LYS A 27 11.78 -7.13 -18.26
N GLN A 28 11.92 -7.47 -16.98
CA GLN A 28 11.42 -6.65 -15.89
C GLN A 28 12.06 -5.26 -15.92
N SER A 29 11.25 -4.23 -15.77
CA SER A 29 11.69 -2.85 -15.60
C SER A 29 12.46 -2.68 -14.28
N PRO A 30 13.30 -1.63 -14.15
CA PRO A 30 13.96 -1.31 -12.88
C PRO A 30 12.99 -1.16 -11.71
N GLY A 31 11.81 -0.60 -11.95
CA GLY A 31 10.77 -0.46 -10.93
C GLY A 31 10.15 -1.79 -10.51
N GLU A 32 9.89 -2.70 -11.45
CA GLU A 32 9.43 -4.05 -11.14
C GLU A 32 10.50 -4.86 -10.40
N MET A 33 11.79 -4.73 -10.77
CA MET A 33 12.88 -5.37 -10.03
C MET A 33 12.98 -4.83 -8.60
N ARG A 34 12.82 -3.52 -8.42
CA ARG A 34 12.81 -2.90 -7.09
C ARG A 34 11.61 -3.35 -6.28
N LEU A 35 10.41 -3.40 -6.88
CA LEU A 35 9.20 -3.86 -6.23
C LEU A 35 9.30 -5.35 -5.84
N ALA A 36 9.78 -6.21 -6.74
CA ALA A 36 9.99 -7.63 -6.46
C ALA A 36 10.92 -7.83 -5.26
N LYS A 37 11.97 -7.02 -5.16
CA LYS A 37 12.85 -7.00 -3.98
C LYS A 37 12.08 -6.60 -2.71
N ASP A 38 11.36 -5.47 -2.75
CA ASP A 38 10.56 -5.00 -1.60
C ASP A 38 9.55 -6.05 -1.14
N ILE A 39 8.86 -6.73 -2.07
CA ILE A 39 7.91 -7.83 -1.78
C ILE A 39 8.63 -9.03 -1.15
N SER A 40 9.81 -9.39 -1.65
CA SER A 40 10.59 -10.53 -1.11
C SER A 40 11.14 -10.29 0.29
N GLU A 41 11.36 -9.02 0.66
CA GLU A 41 11.86 -8.60 1.97
C GLU A 41 10.73 -8.24 2.95
N LEU A 42 9.45 -8.38 2.54
CA LEU A 42 8.30 -8.13 3.41
C LEU A 42 8.35 -9.04 4.63
N THR A 43 8.46 -8.42 5.80
CA THR A 43 8.24 -9.07 7.08
C THR A 43 6.96 -8.49 7.67
N LEU A 44 5.86 -9.24 7.59
CA LEU A 44 4.54 -8.81 8.02
C LEU A 44 4.27 -9.30 9.45
N GLY A 45 3.71 -8.42 10.29
CA GLY A 45 3.17 -8.81 11.60
C GLY A 45 1.91 -9.68 11.46
N PRO A 46 1.46 -10.31 12.56
CA PRO A 46 0.30 -11.22 12.54
C PRO A 46 -1.03 -10.52 12.16
N THR A 47 -1.09 -9.20 12.31
CA THR A 47 -2.24 -8.36 11.99
C THR A 47 -2.31 -7.95 10.53
N VAL A 48 -1.32 -8.31 9.70
CA VAL A 48 -1.24 -7.88 8.29
C VAL A 48 -1.23 -9.08 7.35
N GLN A 49 -2.02 -9.01 6.28
CA GLN A 49 -2.07 -10.01 5.23
C GLN A 49 -1.95 -9.34 3.87
N ILE A 50 -1.29 -9.98 2.91
CA ILE A 50 -1.13 -9.48 1.54
C ILE A 50 -1.71 -10.49 0.55
N GLU A 51 -2.40 -9.99 -0.47
CA GLU A 51 -3.02 -10.79 -1.52
C GLU A 51 -2.71 -10.19 -2.90
N PHE A 52 -2.46 -11.04 -3.90
CA PHE A 52 -2.17 -10.66 -5.28
C PHE A 52 -3.32 -11.12 -6.18
N PRO A 53 -4.38 -10.30 -6.35
CA PRO A 53 -5.61 -10.72 -7.03
C PRO A 53 -5.38 -11.03 -8.52
N ASP A 54 -4.39 -10.39 -9.14
CA ASP A 54 -4.05 -10.55 -10.56
C ASP A 54 -3.02 -11.68 -10.81
N GLY A 55 -2.79 -12.52 -9.79
CA GLY A 55 -1.79 -13.59 -9.82
C GLY A 55 -0.40 -13.14 -9.37
N LYS A 56 0.47 -14.12 -9.12
CA LYS A 56 1.80 -13.89 -8.52
C LYS A 56 2.79 -13.22 -9.47
N ASP A 57 2.48 -13.18 -10.77
CA ASP A 57 3.36 -12.61 -11.79
C ASP A 57 3.15 -11.09 -11.96
N ASN A 58 1.98 -10.56 -11.56
CA ASN A 58 1.70 -9.13 -11.56
C ASN A 58 1.78 -8.56 -10.14
N LEU A 59 2.96 -8.04 -9.79
CA LEU A 59 3.20 -7.45 -8.46
C LEU A 59 2.78 -5.98 -8.38
N LEU A 60 2.43 -5.33 -9.50
CA LEU A 60 2.13 -3.89 -9.53
C LEU A 60 0.80 -3.54 -8.86
N HIS A 61 -0.09 -4.51 -8.71
CA HIS A 61 -1.36 -4.36 -8.02
C HIS A 61 -1.54 -5.47 -6.98
N PHE A 62 -1.75 -5.07 -5.73
CA PHE A 62 -1.98 -6.00 -4.63
C PHE A 62 -2.87 -5.39 -3.56
N LEU A 63 -3.41 -6.26 -2.70
CA LEU A 63 -4.25 -5.88 -1.57
C LEU A 63 -3.49 -6.12 -0.27
N VAL A 64 -3.58 -5.18 0.66
CA VAL A 64 -3.09 -5.32 2.02
C VAL A 64 -4.27 -5.26 2.97
N THR A 65 -4.47 -6.31 3.75
CA THR A 65 -5.47 -6.36 4.82
C THR A 65 -4.79 -6.10 6.16
N ILE A 66 -5.30 -5.14 6.91
CA ILE A 66 -4.89 -4.83 8.29
C ILE A 66 -6.03 -5.21 9.24
N LYS A 67 -5.71 -5.98 10.28
CA LYS A 67 -6.62 -6.42 11.34
C LYS A 67 -6.07 -6.00 12.70
N PRO A 68 -6.35 -4.77 13.17
CA PRO A 68 -5.89 -4.31 14.47
C PRO A 68 -6.40 -5.22 15.59
N ASP A 69 -5.52 -5.59 16.50
CA ASP A 69 -5.77 -6.41 17.68
C ASP A 69 -5.85 -5.59 18.98
N GLU A 70 -5.55 -4.30 18.90
CA GLU A 70 -5.66 -3.28 19.94
C GLU A 70 -6.16 -1.94 19.39
N GLY A 71 -6.25 -0.92 20.26
CA GLY A 71 -6.71 0.42 19.90
C GLY A 71 -8.20 0.52 19.57
N TYR A 72 -8.61 1.68 19.05
CA TYR A 72 -10.00 1.99 18.72
C TYR A 72 -10.60 1.06 17.67
N TYR A 73 -9.76 0.57 16.75
CA TYR A 73 -10.16 -0.20 15.58
C TYR A 73 -10.03 -1.71 15.76
N LYS A 74 -9.81 -2.16 17.00
CA LYS A 74 -9.72 -3.58 17.36
C LYS A 74 -10.89 -4.38 16.83
N GLY A 75 -10.60 -5.52 16.18
CA GLY A 75 -11.61 -6.44 15.65
C GLY A 75 -12.18 -6.02 14.29
N GLY A 76 -11.67 -4.95 13.69
CA GLY A 76 -11.94 -4.58 12.31
C GLY A 76 -11.04 -5.29 11.30
N LYS A 77 -11.49 -5.35 10.05
CA LYS A 77 -10.72 -5.79 8.89
C LYS A 77 -10.74 -4.69 7.83
N PHE A 78 -9.59 -4.07 7.58
CA PHE A 78 -9.44 -2.95 6.65
C PHE A 78 -8.59 -3.38 5.47
N VAL A 79 -9.08 -3.19 4.23
CA VAL A 79 -8.41 -3.64 3.02
C VAL A 79 -7.98 -2.42 2.21
N PHE A 80 -6.70 -2.38 1.88
CA PHE A 80 -6.06 -1.33 1.10
C PHE A 80 -5.64 -1.87 -0.26
N THR A 81 -5.99 -1.16 -1.31
CA THR A 81 -5.43 -1.35 -2.65
C THR A 81 -4.09 -0.65 -2.75
N PHE A 82 -3.09 -1.33 -3.29
CA PHE A 82 -1.80 -0.76 -3.65
C PHE A 82 -1.65 -0.84 -5.16
N ASN A 83 -1.49 0.32 -5.79
CA ASN A 83 -1.18 0.45 -7.22
C ASN A 83 0.20 1.08 -7.36
N VAL A 84 1.19 0.26 -7.74
CA VAL A 84 2.58 0.69 -7.87
C VAL A 84 2.80 1.26 -9.29
N PRO A 85 3.27 2.52 -9.42
CA PRO A 85 3.53 3.10 -10.73
C PRO A 85 4.75 2.45 -11.39
N GLY A 86 4.81 2.43 -12.73
CA GLY A 86 5.95 1.87 -13.47
C GLY A 86 7.27 2.62 -13.23
N VAL A 87 7.22 3.84 -12.71
CA VAL A 87 8.40 4.66 -12.34
C VAL A 87 8.84 4.47 -10.88
N TYR A 88 8.26 3.51 -10.14
CA TYR A 88 8.71 3.13 -8.80
C TYR A 88 10.23 2.85 -8.79
N PRO A 89 10.98 3.27 -7.76
CA PRO A 89 10.58 3.93 -6.52
C PRO A 89 10.62 5.48 -6.57
N HIS A 90 10.70 6.08 -7.75
CA HIS A 90 10.74 7.55 -7.86
C HIS A 90 9.41 8.19 -7.47
N GLU A 91 8.29 7.54 -7.78
CA GLU A 91 6.96 7.88 -7.28
C GLU A 91 6.47 6.83 -6.27
N PRO A 92 5.70 7.23 -5.24
CA PRO A 92 5.14 6.30 -4.27
C PRO A 92 4.04 5.42 -4.89
N PRO A 93 3.72 4.28 -4.26
CA PRO A 93 2.51 3.54 -4.59
C PRO A 93 1.26 4.39 -4.29
N LYS A 94 0.24 4.28 -5.14
CA LYS A 94 -1.08 4.85 -4.87
C LYS A 94 -1.85 3.89 -3.97
N VAL A 95 -2.17 4.33 -2.77
CA VAL A 95 -2.86 3.52 -1.76
C VAL A 95 -4.27 4.07 -1.51
N LYS A 96 -5.27 3.19 -1.50
CA LYS A 96 -6.64 3.53 -1.10
C LYS A 96 -7.27 2.46 -0.23
N CYS A 97 -7.97 2.86 0.82
CA CYS A 97 -8.87 1.98 1.56
C CYS A 97 -10.09 1.64 0.71
N THR A 98 -10.49 0.37 0.69
CA THR A 98 -11.67 -0.07 -0.08
C THR A 98 -12.97 0.18 0.67
N GLN A 99 -12.91 0.27 2.00
CA GLN A 99 -14.05 0.51 2.87
C GLN A 99 -14.16 1.98 3.25
N LYS A 100 -15.38 2.45 3.49
CA LYS A 100 -15.62 3.73 4.13
C LYS A 100 -15.51 3.57 5.63
N VAL A 101 -14.50 4.19 6.23
CA VAL A 101 -14.12 4.01 7.65
C VAL A 101 -14.19 5.35 8.38
N TYR A 102 -14.68 5.35 9.62
CA TYR A 102 -14.64 6.53 10.47
C TYR A 102 -13.22 6.70 11.06
N HIS A 103 -12.37 7.47 10.38
CA HIS A 103 -10.97 7.64 10.75
C HIS A 103 -10.47 9.05 10.40
N PRO A 104 -9.72 9.75 11.28
CA PRO A 104 -9.21 11.11 11.01
C PRO A 104 -8.46 11.23 9.68
N ASN A 105 -7.55 10.28 9.41
CA ASN A 105 -6.68 10.27 8.22
C ASN A 105 -7.24 9.55 6.99
N LEU A 106 -8.53 9.16 6.97
CA LEU A 106 -9.19 8.58 5.79
C LEU A 106 -10.40 9.44 5.42
N ASP A 107 -10.57 9.74 4.13
CA ASP A 107 -11.83 10.33 3.66
C ASP A 107 -12.89 9.26 3.31
N TYR A 108 -14.04 9.72 2.85
CA TYR A 108 -15.17 8.87 2.48
C TYR A 108 -14.99 8.10 1.16
N ASP A 109 -13.99 8.48 0.35
CA ASP A 109 -13.63 7.84 -0.92
C ASP A 109 -12.42 6.89 -0.76
N GLY A 110 -11.96 6.70 0.48
CA GLY A 110 -10.88 5.80 0.84
C GLY A 110 -9.49 6.36 0.60
N ASN A 111 -9.34 7.66 0.30
CA ASN A 111 -8.02 8.27 0.20
C ASN A 111 -7.37 8.34 1.58
N VAL A 112 -6.06 8.11 1.63
CA VAL A 112 -5.27 8.07 2.86
C VAL A 112 -4.41 9.32 2.98
N CYS A 113 -4.41 9.94 4.17
CA CYS A 113 -3.44 10.95 4.55
C CYS A 113 -2.30 10.28 5.32
N LEU A 114 -1.25 9.93 4.59
CA LEU A 114 0.00 9.40 5.13
C LEU A 114 1.11 10.14 4.39
N ASN A 115 1.87 10.96 5.10
CA ASN A 115 2.91 11.84 4.55
C ASN A 115 3.91 11.12 3.63
N ILE A 116 4.32 9.91 4.00
CA ILE A 116 5.26 9.11 3.19
C ILE A 116 4.67 8.61 1.88
N LEU A 117 3.36 8.73 1.64
CA LEU A 117 2.74 8.47 0.33
C LEU A 117 2.64 9.73 -0.54
N ARG A 118 3.18 10.86 -0.07
CA ARG A 118 3.05 12.19 -0.67
C ARG A 118 4.37 12.96 -0.56
N GLU A 119 4.39 14.07 0.18
CA GLU A 119 5.52 15.00 0.28
C GLU A 119 6.78 14.40 0.91
N ASP A 120 6.63 13.43 1.83
CA ASP A 120 7.75 12.80 2.51
C ASP A 120 8.22 11.49 1.84
N TRP A 121 7.65 11.15 0.67
CA TRP A 121 8.13 10.00 -0.09
C TRP A 121 9.58 10.21 -0.53
N LYS A 122 10.40 9.19 -0.30
CA LYS A 122 11.77 9.13 -0.78
C LYS A 122 12.01 7.76 -1.39
N PRO A 123 12.78 7.64 -2.50
CA PRO A 123 13.08 6.35 -3.13
C PRO A 123 13.75 5.31 -2.22
N VAL A 124 14.25 5.70 -1.04
CA VAL A 124 14.80 4.80 -0.01
C VAL A 124 13.70 4.07 0.78
N LEU A 125 12.48 4.62 0.82
CA LEU A 125 11.33 3.97 1.45
C LEU A 125 10.87 2.78 0.61
N SER A 126 10.21 1.83 1.27
CA SER A 126 9.75 0.59 0.65
C SER A 126 8.25 0.36 0.87
N ILE A 127 7.73 -0.70 0.25
CA ILE A 127 6.36 -1.18 0.54
C ILE A 127 6.18 -1.48 2.03
N SER A 128 7.20 -2.05 2.70
CA SER A 128 7.18 -2.26 4.15
C SER A 128 6.93 -0.95 4.91
N SER A 129 7.65 0.13 4.56
CA SER A 129 7.47 1.44 5.20
C SER A 129 6.04 1.95 5.07
N CYS A 130 5.44 1.78 3.89
CA CYS A 130 4.04 2.16 3.65
C CYS A 130 3.08 1.35 4.52
N ILE A 131 3.24 0.02 4.57
CA ILE A 131 2.41 -0.87 5.38
C ILE A 131 2.53 -0.53 6.87
N TYR A 132 3.75 -0.31 7.38
CA TYR A 132 3.96 0.11 8.77
C TYR A 132 3.29 1.45 9.07
N GLY A 133 3.39 2.43 8.16
CA GLY A 133 2.69 3.70 8.28
C GLY A 133 1.17 3.53 8.36
N LEU A 134 0.59 2.66 7.52
CA LEU A 134 -0.84 2.35 7.58
C LEU A 134 -1.23 1.67 8.90
N VAL A 135 -0.47 0.68 9.38
CA VAL A 135 -0.72 0.03 10.68
C VAL A 135 -0.68 1.07 11.80
N HIS A 136 0.31 1.95 11.78
CA HIS A 136 0.45 3.01 12.78
C HIS A 136 -0.76 3.94 12.82
N LEU A 137 -1.33 4.33 11.68
CA LEU A 137 -2.55 5.16 11.64
C LEU A 137 -3.72 4.53 12.42
N PHE A 138 -3.88 3.20 12.38
CA PHE A 138 -4.94 2.52 13.15
C PHE A 138 -4.63 2.35 14.63
N MET A 139 -3.35 2.40 15.02
CA MET A 139 -2.95 2.33 16.43
C MET A 139 -2.98 3.69 17.09
N ASP A 140 -2.50 4.71 16.39
CA ASP A 140 -2.41 6.10 16.84
C ASP A 140 -2.90 7.05 15.73
N PRO A 141 -4.23 7.26 15.62
CA PRO A 141 -4.78 8.13 14.60
C PRO A 141 -4.32 9.58 14.80
N ASN A 142 -3.90 10.23 13.73
CA ASN A 142 -3.40 11.60 13.80
C ASN A 142 -4.53 12.62 13.58
N PRO A 143 -4.88 13.47 14.55
CA PRO A 143 -5.87 14.53 14.36
C PRO A 143 -5.32 15.75 13.59
N ASP A 144 -4.01 15.84 13.38
CA ASP A 144 -3.38 16.91 12.60
C ASP A 144 -3.60 16.68 11.10
N ASP A 145 -3.94 17.74 10.37
CA ASP A 145 -4.29 17.72 8.93
C ASP A 145 -5.27 16.58 8.53
N PRO A 146 -6.44 16.49 9.16
CA PRO A 146 -7.35 15.36 8.99
C PRO A 146 -8.14 15.45 7.68
N LEU A 147 -8.36 14.31 7.06
CA LEU A 147 -9.30 14.19 5.93
C LEU A 147 -10.75 14.13 6.41
N ASN A 148 -11.00 13.53 7.58
CA ASN A 148 -12.29 13.50 8.22
C ASN A 148 -12.27 14.37 9.49
N LYS A 149 -12.73 15.61 9.33
CA LYS A 149 -12.74 16.62 10.40
C LYS A 149 -13.64 16.23 11.58
N ASP A 150 -14.73 15.51 11.35
CA ASP A 150 -15.62 15.06 12.43
C ASP A 150 -14.93 14.00 13.30
N ALA A 151 -14.26 13.03 12.66
CA ALA A 151 -13.50 12.01 13.37
C ALA A 151 -12.33 12.63 14.17
N ALA A 152 -11.62 13.60 13.60
CA ALA A 152 -10.55 14.31 14.29
C ALA A 152 -11.06 15.13 15.47
N ARG A 153 -12.16 15.88 15.29
CA ARG A 153 -12.80 16.64 16.37
C ARG A 153 -13.23 15.74 17.52
N ASP A 154 -13.89 14.63 17.22
CA ASP A 154 -14.29 13.66 18.25
C ASP A 154 -13.06 13.12 19.00
N LEU A 155 -11.96 12.79 18.28
CA LEU A 155 -10.74 12.29 18.90
C LEU A 155 -10.10 13.31 19.85
N THR A 156 -10.10 14.60 19.50
CA THR A 156 -9.47 15.66 20.31
C THR A 156 -10.37 16.15 21.44
N GLU A 157 -11.67 16.29 21.20
CA GLU A 157 -12.60 16.92 22.14
C GLU A 157 -13.31 15.91 23.04
N ASN A 158 -13.58 14.69 22.56
CA ASN A 158 -14.33 13.68 23.28
C ASN A 158 -13.99 12.26 22.83
N GLN A 159 -12.87 11.73 23.33
CA GLN A 159 -12.37 10.39 22.99
C GLN A 159 -13.40 9.27 23.22
N ARG A 160 -14.29 9.41 24.22
CA ARG A 160 -15.37 8.45 24.44
C ARG A 160 -16.39 8.46 23.30
N GLN A 161 -16.75 9.65 22.80
CA GLN A 161 -17.62 9.78 21.63
C GLN A 161 -16.94 9.22 20.38
N PHE A 162 -15.65 9.49 20.21
CA PHE A 162 -14.84 8.90 19.13
C PHE A 162 -14.92 7.37 19.16
N GLU A 163 -14.63 6.75 20.31
CA GLU A 163 -14.69 5.29 20.48
C GLU A 163 -16.07 4.71 20.14
N LEU A 164 -17.15 5.35 20.61
CA LEU A 164 -18.52 4.93 20.32
C LEU A 164 -18.85 5.04 18.83
N ASN A 165 -18.43 6.12 18.18
CA ASN A 165 -18.64 6.35 16.75
C ASN A 165 -17.82 5.36 15.90
N VAL A 166 -16.58 5.07 16.28
CA VAL A 166 -15.75 4.02 15.65
C VAL A 166 -16.45 2.67 15.75
N LYS A 167 -16.84 2.22 16.96
CA LYS A 167 -17.54 0.93 17.15
C LYS A 167 -18.83 0.83 16.34
N ARG A 168 -19.65 1.88 16.35
CA ARG A 168 -20.90 1.93 15.58
C ARG A 168 -20.64 1.87 14.07
N SER A 169 -19.70 2.68 13.58
CA SER A 169 -19.38 2.74 12.15
C SER A 169 -18.83 1.41 11.64
N MET A 170 -17.97 0.75 12.43
CA MET A 170 -17.37 -0.53 12.07
C MET A 170 -18.40 -1.67 11.90
N GLN A 171 -19.54 -1.57 12.57
CA GLN A 171 -20.66 -2.50 12.42
C GLN A 171 -21.56 -2.19 11.21
N GLY A 172 -21.21 -1.19 10.40
CA GLY A 172 -22.02 -0.74 9.26
C GLY A 172 -23.10 0.29 9.62
N GLY A 173 -22.92 1.00 10.74
CA GLY A 173 -23.85 2.01 11.21
C GLY A 173 -23.67 3.39 10.56
N TYR A 174 -24.32 4.39 11.16
CA TYR A 174 -24.28 5.79 10.75
C TYR A 174 -23.63 6.66 11.82
N VAL A 175 -22.85 7.66 11.40
CA VAL A 175 -22.32 8.73 12.25
C VAL A 175 -22.61 10.06 11.54
N GLY A 176 -23.30 10.98 12.22
CA GLY A 176 -23.69 12.27 11.62
C GLY A 176 -24.57 12.14 10.37
N GLY A 177 -25.33 11.04 10.22
CA GLY A 177 -26.12 10.75 9.02
C GLY A 177 -25.33 10.12 7.86
N GLN A 178 -24.00 10.02 7.96
CA GLN A 178 -23.15 9.36 6.98
C GLN A 178 -23.12 7.84 7.24
N PRO A 179 -23.44 6.97 6.25
CA PRO A 179 -23.29 5.52 6.38
C PRO A 179 -21.82 5.10 6.29
N PHE A 180 -21.44 4.04 7.01
CA PHE A 180 -20.10 3.44 6.97
C PHE A 180 -20.15 1.96 6.60
N SER A 181 -19.04 1.43 6.09
CA SER A 181 -18.94 0.02 5.73
C SER A 181 -18.88 -0.87 6.98
N CYS A 182 -19.53 -2.04 6.93
CA CYS A 182 -19.32 -3.06 7.95
C CYS A 182 -17.95 -3.75 7.75
N VAL A 183 -17.08 -3.69 8.74
CA VAL A 183 -15.71 -4.21 8.71
C VAL A 183 -15.42 -5.25 9.80
N THR A 184 -16.43 -5.66 10.56
CA THR A 184 -16.30 -6.63 11.67
C THR A 184 -16.81 -8.03 11.32
N ARG A 185 -17.04 -8.32 10.03
CA ARG A 185 -17.56 -9.62 9.55
C ARG A 185 -16.50 -10.41 8.80
#